data_AF-A0A822ZE30-F1
#
_entry.id   AF-A0A822ZE30-F1
#
_cell.length_a   1.000
_cell.length_b   1.000
_cell.length_c   1.000
_cell.angle_alpha   90.00
_cell.angle_beta   90.00
_cell.angle_gamma   90.00
#
_symmetry.space_group_name_H-M   'P 1'
#
loop_
_entity.id
_entity.type
_entity.pdbx_description
1 polymer ?
#
loop_
_entity_poly.entity_id
_entity_poly.type
_entity_poly.pdbx_seq_one_letter_code
_entity_poly.pdbx_strand_id
1 'polypeptide(L)'
;MFFPIWQVSRSIGDVYLKKAEFNREPLYSKFRLREPFRRPILSSEPSISVHQLQPHDQFLIFASDGLWEHLSNQEAVNIVQNHPRSGSARRLVKAALQEAAKKREMRYSDLKKIDRGVRRHFHDDITVIVVFLDSNLVSRASTVKGPTLSVRGGGINLPANTLAPCATPVELGTT
;
A
#
# COMPACT_ATOMS: atom_id res chain seq x y z
N MET A 1 -4.58 -17.21 13.18
CA MET A 1 -4.13 -15.87 12.77
C MET A 1 -5.38 -15.12 12.32
N PHE A 2 -6.05 -14.50 13.28
CA PHE A 2 -7.06 -13.48 13.02
C PHE A 2 -6.25 -12.24 12.65
N PHE A 3 -6.33 -11.78 11.40
CA PHE A 3 -6.02 -10.39 11.15
C PHE A 3 -7.10 -9.59 11.89
N PRO A 4 -6.75 -8.69 12.82
CA PRO A 4 -7.73 -7.82 13.42
C PRO A 4 -8.40 -7.01 12.30
N ILE A 5 -9.71 -7.20 12.11
CA ILE A 5 -10.54 -6.51 11.09
C ILE A 5 -10.45 -4.98 11.23
N TRP A 6 -9.95 -4.48 12.37
CA TRP A 6 -9.79 -3.06 12.65
C TRP A 6 -8.64 -2.36 11.92
N GLN A 7 -7.64 -3.07 11.36
CA GLN A 7 -6.52 -2.40 10.68
C GLN A 7 -6.77 -2.14 9.19
N VAL A 8 -7.58 -2.97 8.52
CA VAL A 8 -7.78 -2.89 7.07
C VAL A 8 -9.27 -2.81 6.76
N SER A 9 -9.73 -1.65 6.28
CA SER A 9 -11.13 -1.43 5.87
C SER A 9 -11.40 -1.75 4.41
N ARG A 10 -10.33 -2.01 3.63
CA ARG A 10 -10.40 -2.26 2.19
C ARG A 10 -9.45 -3.37 1.77
N SER A 11 -9.93 -4.35 1.01
CA SER A 11 -9.09 -5.44 0.48
C SER A 11 -9.58 -5.94 -0.87
N ILE A 12 -8.71 -6.58 -1.64
CA ILE A 12 -9.10 -7.42 -2.78
C ILE A 12 -9.26 -8.85 -2.26
N GLY A 13 -10.29 -9.60 -2.71
CA GLY A 13 -10.61 -10.91 -2.15
C GLY A 13 -11.59 -10.82 -0.98
N ASP A 14 -11.39 -11.61 0.08
CA ASP A 14 -12.22 -11.63 1.30
C ASP A 14 -13.73 -11.55 1.07
N VAL A 15 -14.22 -12.26 0.05
CA VAL A 15 -15.61 -12.15 -0.41
C VAL A 15 -16.62 -12.47 0.70
N TYR A 16 -16.22 -13.33 1.65
CA TYR A 16 -16.99 -13.71 2.82
C TYR A 16 -17.23 -12.57 3.83
N LEU A 17 -16.50 -11.45 3.72
CA LEU A 17 -16.71 -10.22 4.49
C LEU A 17 -17.41 -9.12 3.69
N LYS A 18 -17.67 -9.37 2.40
CA LYS A 18 -18.29 -8.41 1.48
C LYS A 18 -19.72 -8.79 1.14
N LYS A 19 -19.97 -10.09 1.02
CA LYS A 19 -21.24 -10.67 0.62
C LYS A 19 -21.62 -11.79 1.59
N ALA A 20 -22.74 -11.61 2.29
CA ALA A 20 -23.20 -12.55 3.31
C ALA A 20 -23.42 -13.97 2.75
N GLU A 21 -23.78 -14.08 1.47
CA GLU A 21 -23.96 -15.35 0.76
C GLU A 21 -22.67 -16.20 0.65
N PHE A 22 -21.49 -15.65 0.93
CA PHE A 22 -20.23 -16.40 0.98
C PHE A 22 -19.75 -16.67 2.41
N ASN A 23 -20.44 -16.15 3.42
CA ASN A 23 -20.15 -16.43 4.83
C ASN A 23 -20.83 -17.74 5.29
N ARG A 24 -20.60 -18.83 4.55
CA ARG A 24 -21.16 -20.16 4.81
C ARG A 24 -20.20 -21.24 4.34
N GLU A 25 -20.54 -22.50 4.61
CA GLU A 25 -19.74 -23.64 4.15
C GLU A 25 -19.58 -23.62 2.62
N PRO A 26 -18.39 -23.97 2.07
CA PRO A 26 -17.26 -24.66 2.71
C PRO A 26 -16.23 -23.76 3.44
N LEU A 27 -16.55 -22.49 3.74
CA LEU A 27 -15.64 -21.61 4.47
C LEU A 27 -15.30 -22.17 5.86
N TYR A 28 -14.00 -22.26 6.18
CA TYR A 28 -13.53 -22.70 7.49
C TYR A 28 -14.19 -21.88 8.60
N SER A 29 -14.63 -22.55 9.66
CA SER A 29 -15.35 -21.94 10.79
C SER A 29 -14.64 -20.72 11.38
N LYS A 30 -13.30 -20.72 11.40
CA LYS A 30 -12.48 -19.58 11.87
C LYS A 30 -12.64 -18.28 11.07
N PHE A 31 -13.13 -18.34 9.84
CA PHE A 31 -13.37 -17.19 8.97
C PHE A 31 -14.85 -16.83 8.84
N ARG A 32 -15.75 -17.69 9.35
CA ARG A 32 -17.19 -17.39 9.40
C ARG A 32 -17.47 -16.39 10.51
N LEU A 33 -18.32 -15.43 10.21
CA LEU A 33 -18.83 -14.49 11.21
C LEU A 33 -19.99 -15.16 11.93
N ARG A 34 -20.09 -14.94 13.24
CA ARG A 34 -21.18 -15.51 14.05
C ARG A 34 -22.52 -14.88 13.71
N GLU A 35 -22.51 -13.58 13.41
CA GLU A 35 -23.71 -12.81 13.13
C GLU A 35 -23.82 -12.49 11.63
N PRO A 36 -25.01 -12.65 11.02
CA PRO A 36 -25.25 -12.20 9.66
C PRO A 36 -25.10 -10.69 9.53
N PHE A 37 -24.41 -10.25 8.47
CA PHE A 37 -24.27 -8.83 8.15
C PHE A 37 -25.13 -8.46 6.93
N ARG A 38 -25.77 -7.30 6.97
CA ARG A 38 -26.62 -6.79 5.85
C ARG A 38 -25.88 -5.88 4.89
N ARG A 39 -24.72 -5.33 5.30
CA ARG A 39 -23.88 -4.44 4.49
C ARG A 39 -22.44 -4.97 4.47
N PRO A 40 -21.69 -4.80 3.37
CA PRO A 40 -20.29 -5.21 3.28
C PRO A 40 -19.46 -4.62 4.44
N ILE A 41 -18.66 -5.45 5.09
CA ILE A 41 -17.74 -5.00 6.16
C ILE A 41 -16.46 -4.42 5.54
N LEU A 42 -16.01 -5.01 4.44
CA LEU A 42 -14.87 -4.54 3.65
C LEU A 42 -15.33 -4.00 2.30
N SER A 43 -14.62 -3.00 1.80
CA SER A 43 -14.74 -2.55 0.40
C SER A 43 -13.56 -3.06 -0.43
N SER A 44 -13.77 -3.32 -1.72
CA SER A 44 -12.66 -3.50 -2.69
C SER A 44 -12.30 -2.22 -3.44
N GLU A 45 -13.03 -1.14 -3.17
CA GLU A 45 -12.87 0.11 -3.91
C GLU A 45 -11.59 0.83 -3.47
N PRO A 46 -10.63 1.08 -4.37
CA PRO A 46 -9.40 1.79 -4.02
C PRO A 46 -9.67 3.27 -3.72
N SER A 47 -8.70 3.94 -3.12
CA SER A 47 -8.64 5.41 -3.16
C SER A 47 -7.78 5.80 -4.36
N ILE A 48 -8.28 6.71 -5.19
CA ILE A 48 -7.58 7.18 -6.39
C ILE A 48 -7.20 8.64 -6.15
N SER A 49 -5.89 8.92 -6.18
CA SER A 49 -5.35 10.27 -6.17
C SER A 49 -4.57 10.53 -7.46
N VAL A 50 -4.67 11.76 -7.96
CA VAL A 50 -3.94 12.21 -9.14
C VAL A 50 -3.05 13.36 -8.71
N HIS A 51 -1.74 13.23 -8.97
CA HIS A 51 -0.75 14.26 -8.69
C HIS A 51 -0.03 14.63 -9.98
N GLN A 52 -0.03 15.92 -10.31
CA GLN A 52 0.73 16.41 -11.45
C GLN A 52 2.19 16.60 -11.05
N LEU A 53 3.08 15.81 -11.67
CA LEU A 53 4.50 15.85 -11.37
C LEU A 53 5.06 17.27 -11.56
N GLN A 54 5.78 17.72 -10.54
CA GLN A 54 6.49 18.99 -10.52
C GLN A 54 7.99 18.77 -10.74
N PRO A 55 8.73 19.78 -11.22
CA PRO A 55 10.18 19.66 -11.43
C PRO A 55 10.98 19.30 -10.16
N HIS A 56 10.43 19.56 -8.98
CA HIS A 56 11.04 19.22 -7.68
C HIS A 56 10.69 17.81 -7.19
N ASP A 57 9.78 17.09 -7.86
CA ASP A 57 9.45 15.70 -7.51
C ASP A 57 10.60 14.79 -7.96
N GLN A 58 11.32 14.20 -7.00
CA GLN A 58 12.53 13.43 -7.29
C GLN A 58 12.30 11.92 -7.36
N PHE A 59 11.41 11.39 -6.51
CA PHE A 59 11.14 9.96 -6.43
C PHE A 59 9.81 9.67 -5.72
N LEU A 60 9.29 8.46 -5.94
CA LEU A 60 8.19 7.87 -5.16
C LEU A 60 8.68 6.62 -4.44
N ILE A 61 8.20 6.43 -3.21
CA ILE A 61 8.41 5.20 -2.43
C ILE A 61 7.06 4.50 -2.29
N PHE A 62 6.93 3.32 -2.88
CA PHE A 62 5.85 2.40 -2.58
C PHE A 62 6.37 1.32 -1.64
N ALA A 63 5.64 1.03 -0.56
CA ALA A 63 6.00 -0.05 0.34
C ALA A 63 4.79 -0.65 1.04
N SER A 64 4.93 -1.91 1.48
CA SER A 64 3.97 -2.55 2.38
C SER A 64 4.01 -1.89 3.77
N ASP A 65 2.94 -2.09 4.54
CA ASP A 65 2.83 -1.74 5.95
C ASP A 65 4.05 -2.18 6.77
N GLY A 66 4.62 -3.35 6.50
CA GLY A 66 5.84 -3.83 7.16
C GLY A 66 7.03 -2.86 7.10
N LEU A 67 7.11 -1.95 6.11
CA LEU A 67 8.10 -0.87 6.16
C LEU A 67 7.69 0.24 7.13
N TRP A 68 6.45 0.69 7.02
CA TRP A 68 5.89 1.86 7.71
C TRP A 68 5.63 1.61 9.20
N GLU A 69 5.58 0.36 9.64
CA GLU A 69 5.61 -0.02 11.06
C GLU A 69 6.95 0.31 11.75
N HIS A 70 8.03 0.46 10.96
CA HIS A 70 9.38 0.64 11.48
C HIS A 70 10.00 1.99 11.12
N LEU A 71 9.58 2.63 10.03
CA LEU A 71 10.10 3.91 9.58
C LEU A 71 8.97 4.92 9.37
N SER A 72 9.20 6.16 9.76
CA SER A 72 8.35 7.28 9.36
C SER A 72 8.57 7.64 7.89
N ASN A 73 7.59 8.35 7.31
CA ASN A 73 7.69 8.87 5.95
C ASN A 73 8.96 9.70 5.74
N GLN A 74 9.29 10.57 6.70
CA GLN A 74 10.45 11.45 6.60
C GLN A 74 11.77 10.69 6.68
N GLU A 75 11.88 9.69 7.55
CA GLU A 75 13.08 8.84 7.63
C GLU A 75 13.31 8.09 6.31
N ALA A 76 12.25 7.55 5.72
CA ALA A 76 12.35 6.87 4.42
C ALA A 76 12.83 7.83 3.31
N VAL A 77 12.26 9.04 3.26
CA VAL A 77 12.70 10.10 2.33
C VAL A 77 14.17 10.44 2.55
N ASN A 78 14.59 10.67 3.79
CA ASN A 78 15.98 11.00 4.13
C ASN A 78 16.95 9.89 3.72
N ILE A 79 16.59 8.62 3.93
CA ILE A 79 17.41 7.47 3.52
C ILE A 79 17.60 7.45 2.01
N VAL A 80 16.54 7.70 1.23
CA VAL A 80 16.62 7.70 -0.24
C VAL A 80 17.39 8.90 -0.76
N GLN A 81 17.15 10.09 -0.21
CA GLN A 81 17.74 11.35 -0.67
C GLN A 81 19.24 11.44 -0.38
N ASN A 82 19.69 10.94 0.77
CA ASN A 82 21.09 11.09 1.22
C ASN A 82 22.03 9.98 0.70
N HIS A 83 21.57 9.12 -0.21
CA HIS A 83 22.35 7.98 -0.70
C HIS A 83 22.25 7.81 -2.24
N PRO A 84 23.21 7.12 -2.89
CA PRO A 84 23.16 6.85 -4.32
C PRO A 84 21.90 6.09 -4.72
N ARG A 85 21.29 6.37 -5.89
CA ARG A 85 20.05 5.71 -6.34
C ARG A 85 20.11 4.17 -6.29
N SER A 86 21.28 3.60 -6.61
CA SER A 86 21.49 2.16 -6.55
C SER A 86 21.36 1.63 -5.12
N GLY A 87 20.51 0.61 -4.94
CA GLY A 87 20.31 -0.06 -3.66
C GLY A 87 19.38 0.65 -2.67
N SER A 88 18.61 1.66 -3.10
CA SER A 88 17.71 2.42 -2.19
C SER A 88 16.68 1.55 -1.50
N ALA A 89 15.97 0.68 -2.24
CA ALA A 89 15.01 -0.25 -1.65
C ALA A 89 15.68 -1.18 -0.61
N ARG A 90 16.88 -1.70 -0.92
CA ARG A 90 17.65 -2.55 0.00
C ARG A 90 18.05 -1.80 1.28
N ARG A 91 18.41 -0.52 1.19
CA ARG A 91 18.71 0.31 2.36
C ARG A 91 17.49 0.56 3.21
N LEU A 92 16.34 0.86 2.60
CA LEU A 92 15.06 1.01 3.31
C LEU A 92 14.69 -0.26 4.08
N VAL A 93 14.74 -1.42 3.41
CA VAL A 93 14.49 -2.73 4.07
C VAL A 93 15.48 -2.97 5.20
N LYS A 94 16.77 -2.69 5.00
CA LYS A 94 17.79 -2.87 6.04
C LYS A 94 17.53 -1.98 7.25
N ALA A 95 17.22 -0.70 7.03
CA ALA A 95 16.93 0.26 8.09
C ALA A 95 15.70 -0.17 8.89
N ALA A 96 14.61 -0.57 8.22
CA ALA A 96 13.41 -1.08 8.88
C ALA A 96 13.70 -2.34 9.72
N LEU A 97 14.48 -3.29 9.20
CA LEU A 97 14.88 -4.47 9.97
C LEU A 97 15.81 -4.14 11.15
N GLN A 98 16.64 -3.10 11.05
CA GLN A 98 17.46 -2.63 12.17
C GLN A 98 16.58 -2.03 13.27
N GLU A 99 15.59 -1.21 12.92
CA GLU A 99 14.61 -0.68 13.89
C GLU A 99 13.73 -1.79 14.48
N ALA A 100 13.32 -2.77 13.67
CA ALA A 100 12.61 -3.96 14.17
C ALA A 100 13.43 -4.73 15.21
N ALA A 101 14.72 -4.96 14.92
CA ALA A 101 15.62 -5.64 15.85
C ALA A 101 15.80 -4.83 17.15
N LYS A 102 15.96 -3.50 17.05
CA LYS A 102 16.09 -2.60 18.19
C LYS A 102 14.83 -2.60 19.07
N LYS A 103 13.64 -2.55 18.47
CA LYS A 103 12.35 -2.64 19.20
C LYS A 103 12.16 -3.98 19.91
N ARG A 104 12.85 -5.03 19.46
CA ARG A 104 12.85 -6.38 20.05
C ARG A 104 14.07 -6.66 20.92
N GLU A 105 14.87 -5.63 21.22
CA GLU A 105 16.08 -5.72 22.05
C GLU A 105 17.06 -6.82 21.58
N MET A 106 17.16 -7.02 20.26
CA MET A 106 18.01 -8.04 19.67
C MET A 106 18.92 -7.48 18.58
N ARG A 107 19.95 -8.25 18.20
CA ARG A 107 20.85 -7.85 17.12
C ARG A 107 20.19 -8.10 15.76
N TYR A 108 20.48 -7.22 14.80
CA TYR A 108 20.06 -7.41 13.40
C TYR A 108 20.49 -8.78 12.83
N SER A 109 21.68 -9.27 13.21
CA SER A 109 22.16 -10.59 12.80
C SER A 109 21.29 -11.73 13.30
N ASP A 110 20.71 -11.57 14.48
CA ASP A 110 19.93 -12.60 15.15
C ASP A 110 18.51 -12.59 14.59
N LEU A 111 17.93 -11.40 14.38
CA LEU A 111 16.66 -11.21 13.67
C LEU A 111 16.66 -11.90 12.30
N LYS A 112 17.77 -11.81 11.55
CA LYS A 112 17.88 -12.37 10.19
C LYS A 112 17.99 -13.90 10.17
N LYS A 113 18.37 -14.52 11.29
CA LYS A 113 18.48 -15.98 11.45
C LYS A 113 17.18 -16.63 11.90
N ILE A 114 16.16 -15.84 12.25
CA ILE A 114 14.88 -16.37 12.71
C ILE A 114 14.22 -17.18 11.61
N ASP A 115 13.85 -18.41 11.95
CA ASP A 115 13.24 -19.35 11.03
C ASP A 115 11.86 -18.90 10.53
N ARG A 116 11.53 -19.38 9.32
CA ARG A 116 10.21 -19.20 8.72
C ARG A 116 9.16 -19.84 9.64
N GLY A 117 8.13 -19.08 10.02
CA GLY A 117 7.06 -19.53 10.91
C GLY A 117 6.96 -18.69 12.18
N VAL A 118 8.09 -18.46 12.86
CA VAL A 118 8.14 -17.56 14.04
C VAL A 118 8.49 -16.12 13.68
N ARG A 119 9.12 -15.88 12.51
CA ARG A 119 9.53 -14.56 12.02
C ARG A 119 8.45 -13.46 12.11
N ARG A 120 7.19 -13.80 11.85
CA ARG A 120 6.05 -12.86 11.89
C ARG A 120 5.77 -12.27 13.28
N HIS A 121 6.29 -12.86 14.35
CA HIS A 121 6.22 -12.24 15.68
C HIS A 121 7.18 -11.06 15.84
N PHE A 122 8.19 -10.95 14.96
CA PHE A 122 9.24 -9.95 15.06
C PHE A 122 9.02 -8.81 14.07
N HIS A 123 8.69 -9.13 12.82
CA HIS A 123 8.37 -8.17 11.77
C HIS A 123 7.45 -8.81 10.71
N ASP A 124 6.66 -8.01 10.01
CA ASP A 124 5.90 -8.47 8.85
C ASP A 124 6.77 -8.55 7.58
N ASP A 125 6.23 -9.05 6.47
CA ASP A 125 6.91 -9.06 5.19
C ASP A 125 7.10 -7.62 4.66
N ILE A 126 8.35 -7.22 4.41
CA ILE A 126 8.71 -5.87 3.97
C ILE A 126 8.98 -5.88 2.47
N THR A 127 8.17 -5.15 1.70
CA THR A 127 8.35 -4.94 0.27
C THR A 127 8.51 -3.45 0.00
N VAL A 128 9.48 -3.07 -0.83
CA VAL A 128 9.77 -1.66 -1.16
C VAL A 128 10.10 -1.52 -2.64
N ILE A 129 9.48 -0.53 -3.28
CA ILE A 129 9.76 -0.09 -4.64
C ILE A 129 10.07 1.41 -4.59
N VAL A 130 11.22 1.81 -5.15
CA VAL A 130 11.60 3.22 -5.28
C VAL A 130 11.65 3.58 -6.75
N VAL A 131 10.79 4.52 -7.17
CA VAL A 131 10.72 5.01 -8.54
C VAL A 131 11.41 6.38 -8.58
N PHE A 132 12.52 6.49 -9.28
CA PHE A 132 13.18 7.79 -9.48
C PHE A 132 12.59 8.50 -10.69
N LEU A 133 12.23 9.76 -10.50
CA LEU A 133 11.71 10.63 -11.53
C LEU A 133 12.87 11.43 -12.12
N ASP A 134 12.96 11.44 -13.45
CA ASP A 134 13.92 12.27 -14.17
C ASP A 134 13.17 13.40 -14.86
N SER A 135 13.22 14.60 -14.27
CA SER A 135 12.56 15.78 -14.79
C SER A 135 13.05 16.18 -16.19
N ASN A 136 14.30 15.86 -16.54
CA ASN A 136 14.84 16.13 -17.88
C ASN A 136 14.25 15.18 -18.92
N LEU A 137 14.02 13.92 -18.57
CA LEU A 137 13.35 12.96 -19.46
C LEU A 137 11.85 13.27 -19.60
N VAL A 138 11.18 13.67 -18.52
CA VAL A 138 9.76 14.04 -18.53
C VAL A 138 9.53 15.28 -19.41
N SER A 139 10.40 16.28 -19.32
CA SER A 139 10.31 17.51 -20.13
C SER A 139 10.57 17.25 -21.63
N ARG A 140 11.44 16.29 -21.95
CA ARG A 140 11.68 15.86 -23.34
C ARG A 140 10.52 15.03 -23.90
N ALA A 141 9.92 14.18 -23.07
CA ALA A 141 8.77 13.37 -23.45
C ALA A 141 7.51 14.20 -23.71
N SER A 142 7.31 15.31 -23.00
CA SER A 142 6.19 16.24 -23.27
C SER A 142 6.39 17.08 -24.54
N THR A 143 7.62 17.24 -25.00
CA THR A 143 7.96 17.95 -26.25
C THR A 143 7.75 17.05 -27.49
N VAL A 144 7.89 15.73 -27.33
CA VAL A 144 7.62 14.76 -28.39
C VAL A 144 6.12 14.42 -28.35
N LYS A 145 5.38 14.63 -29.45
CA LYS A 145 3.99 14.17 -29.63
C LYS A 145 3.91 12.63 -29.72
N GLY A 146 4.44 11.93 -28.73
CA GLY A 146 4.31 10.48 -28.57
C GLY A 146 3.07 10.14 -27.75
N PRO A 147 2.53 8.91 -27.89
CA PRO A 147 1.38 8.50 -27.10
C PRO A 147 1.74 8.54 -25.60
N THR A 148 0.88 9.17 -24.80
CA THR A 148 0.98 9.16 -23.35
C THR A 148 0.94 7.70 -22.88
N LEU A 149 2.08 7.18 -22.41
CA LEU A 149 2.16 5.83 -21.85
C LEU A 149 1.47 5.81 -20.48
N SER A 150 0.17 5.57 -20.49
CA SER A 150 -0.59 5.17 -19.29
C SER A 150 -0.45 3.67 -19.13
N VAL A 151 0.28 3.22 -18.11
CA VAL A 151 0.22 1.81 -17.69
C VAL A 151 -1.03 1.68 -16.83
N ARG A 152 -2.17 1.44 -17.48
CA ARG A 152 -3.44 1.18 -16.80
C ARG A 152 -3.48 -0.29 -16.38
N GLY A 153 -3.40 -0.54 -15.08
CA GLY A 153 -3.82 -1.83 -14.52
C GLY A 153 -5.31 -2.03 -14.85
N GLY A 154 -5.65 -3.17 -15.46
CA GLY A 154 -6.97 -3.39 -16.07
C GLY A 154 -8.14 -3.13 -15.12
N GLY A 155 -9.19 -2.47 -15.62
CA GLY A 155 -10.51 -2.51 -14.98
C GLY A 155 -11.45 -1.32 -15.18
N ILE A 156 -10.98 -0.11 -15.48
CA ILE A 156 -11.86 1.06 -15.59
C ILE A 156 -11.50 1.96 -16.76
N ASN A 157 -12.43 2.12 -17.71
CA ASN A 157 -12.32 3.05 -18.84
C ASN A 157 -12.93 4.40 -18.46
N LEU A 158 -12.13 5.31 -17.91
CA LEU A 158 -12.49 6.73 -17.81
C LEU A 158 -11.82 7.52 -18.95
N PRO A 159 -12.53 8.46 -19.61
CA PRO A 159 -11.96 9.32 -20.63
C PRO A 159 -10.84 10.20 -20.05
N ALA A 160 -9.88 10.56 -20.91
CA ALA A 160 -8.86 11.54 -20.57
C ALA A 160 -9.55 12.87 -20.23
N ASN A 161 -9.33 13.40 -19.03
CA ASN A 161 -9.88 14.64 -18.44
C ASN A 161 -11.16 14.54 -17.61
N THR A 162 -11.61 13.35 -17.20
CA THR A 162 -12.69 13.25 -16.20
C THR A 162 -12.13 13.49 -14.79
N LEU A 163 -12.49 14.62 -14.17
CA LEU A 163 -12.35 14.82 -12.74
C LEU A 163 -13.10 13.70 -12.02
N ALA A 164 -12.47 13.09 -11.01
CA ALA A 164 -13.13 12.08 -10.19
C ALA A 164 -14.44 12.65 -9.64
N PRO A 165 -15.56 11.91 -9.67
CA PRO A 165 -16.75 12.35 -8.98
C PRO A 165 -16.42 12.44 -7.48
N CYS A 166 -16.26 13.67 -6.98
CA CYS A 166 -16.34 13.93 -5.55
C CYS A 166 -17.73 13.50 -5.10
N ALA A 167 -17.81 12.52 -4.22
CA ALA A 167 -19.05 12.23 -3.51
C ALA A 167 -19.38 13.43 -2.62
N THR A 168 -20.25 14.32 -3.09
CA THR A 168 -20.92 15.29 -2.24
C THR A 168 -21.80 14.53 -1.25
N PRO A 169 -21.71 14.82 0.06
CA PRO A 169 -22.66 14.26 1.02
C PRO A 169 -24.07 14.68 0.62
N VAL A 170 -24.96 13.71 0.44
CA VAL A 170 -26.40 13.98 0.26
C VAL A 170 -26.91 14.46 1.61
N GLU A 171 -27.30 15.74 1.69
CA GLU A 171 -28.13 16.26 2.78
C GLU A 171 -29.46 15.52 2.78
N LEU A 172 -29.78 14.88 3.91
CA LEU A 172 -31.07 14.26 4.14
C LEU A 172 -32.06 15.35 4.56
N GLY A 173 -32.85 15.84 3.59
CA GLY A 173 -33.93 16.78 3.83
C GLY A 173 -35.09 16.13 4.58
N THR A 174 -35.54 16.84 5.61
CA THR A 174 -36.71 16.60 6.46
C THR A 174 -38.01 16.62 5.67
N THR A 175 -38.85 15.61 5.86
CA THR A 175 -40.32 15.71 6.08
C THR A 175 -40.81 14.37 6.62
#